data_AF-A0A3D0PKS6-F1
#
_entry.id   AF-A0A3D0PKS6-F1
#
_cell.length_a   1.000
_cell.length_b   1.000
_cell.length_c   1.000
_cell.angle_alpha   90.00
_cell.angle_beta   90.00
_cell.angle_gamma   90.00
#
_symmetry.space_group_name_H-M   'P 1'
#
loop_
_entity.id
_entity.type
_entity.pdbx_description
1 polymer ?
#
loop_
_entity_poly.entity_id
_entity_poly.type
_entity_poly.pdbx_seq_one_letter_code
_entity_poly.pdbx_strand_id
1 'polypeptide(L)' 'SKAITLARGQYKLSQQAIELNAGLSAPIKKGDSIGHLVIKFEGKNLAKLPLIALEDAPEAGFFSQIWNWILSLLGL' A
#
# COMPACT_ATOMS: atom_id res chain seq x y z
N SER A 1 -9.16 -7.88 -13.57
CA SER A 1 -9.17 -6.43 -13.29
C SER A 1 -10.61 -5.95 -13.30
N LYS A 2 -11.04 -5.25 -12.25
CA LYS A 2 -12.42 -4.71 -12.16
C LYS A 2 -12.40 -3.29 -12.72
N ALA A 3 -13.08 -3.05 -13.84
CA ALA A 3 -13.21 -1.72 -14.41
C ALA A 3 -14.37 -0.98 -13.73
N ILE A 4 -14.17 0.31 -13.43
CA ILE A 4 -15.21 1.19 -12.91
C ILE A 4 -15.57 2.16 -14.03
N THR A 5 -16.84 2.16 -14.42
CA THR A 5 -17.34 3.00 -15.51
C THR A 5 -18.15 4.15 -14.93
N LEU A 6 -17.75 5.38 -15.27
CA LEU A 6 -18.46 6.62 -14.96
C LEU A 6 -18.62 7.42 -16.25
N ALA A 7 -19.58 8.36 -16.28
CA ALA A 7 -19.70 9.23 -17.43
C ALA A 7 -18.42 10.05 -17.62
N ARG A 8 -18.16 10.43 -18.87
CA ARG A 8 -16.97 11.19 -19.26
C ARG A 8 -16.83 12.42 -18.36
N GLY A 9 -15.64 12.60 -17.77
CA GLY A 9 -15.33 13.73 -16.89
C GLY A 9 -15.70 13.54 -15.42
N GLN A 10 -16.65 12.66 -15.08
CA GLN A 10 -17.10 12.47 -13.70
C GLN A 10 -16.09 11.73 -12.82
N TYR A 11 -15.20 10.92 -13.41
CA TYR A 11 -14.14 10.24 -12.65
C TYR A 11 -13.25 11.24 -11.89
N LYS A 12 -12.98 12.41 -12.48
CA LYS A 12 -12.18 13.48 -11.84
C LYS A 12 -12.85 14.08 -10.60
N LEU A 13 -14.16 13.92 -10.49
CA LEU A 13 -14.97 14.40 -9.36
C LEU A 13 -15.12 13.33 -8.26
N SER A 14 -14.57 12.12 -8.48
CA SER A 14 -14.55 11.08 -7.46
C SER A 14 -13.47 11.37 -6.40
N GLN A 15 -13.81 11.09 -5.15
CA GLN A 15 -12.89 11.13 -4.02
C GLN A 15 -12.27 9.74 -3.86
N GLN A 16 -10.97 9.68 -3.66
CA GLN A 16 -10.22 8.45 -3.48
C GLN A 16 -9.54 8.48 -2.12
N ALA A 17 -9.69 7.40 -1.35
CA ALA A 17 -9.08 7.25 -0.04
C ALA A 17 -8.48 5.86 0.11
N ILE A 18 -7.30 5.77 0.73
CA ILE A 18 -6.70 4.50 1.13
C ILE A 18 -7.11 4.23 2.58
N GLU A 19 -7.76 3.09 2.79
CA GLU A 19 -8.07 2.56 4.11
C GLU A 19 -7.12 1.39 4.39
N LEU A 20 -6.12 1.63 5.22
CA LEU A 20 -5.20 0.59 5.66
C LEU A 20 -5.84 -0.28 6.74
N ASN A 21 -5.42 -1.55 6.81
CA ASN A 21 -5.83 -2.44 7.89
C ASN A 21 -5.33 -1.91 9.24
N ALA A 22 -6.16 -2.05 10.28
CA ALA A 22 -5.74 -1.71 11.64
C ALA A 22 -4.55 -2.59 12.05
N GLY A 23 -3.54 -1.99 12.68
CA GLY A 23 -2.36 -2.71 13.14
C GLY A 23 -1.39 -3.11 12.01
N LEU A 24 -1.40 -2.43 10.87
CA LEU A 24 -0.40 -2.63 9.82
C LEU A 24 1.00 -2.28 10.35
N SER A 25 1.80 -3.28 10.66
CA SER A 25 3.20 -3.17 11.07
C SER A 25 4.08 -4.03 10.16
N ALA A 26 5.36 -3.65 10.04
CA ALA A 26 6.35 -4.53 9.44
C ALA A 26 6.50 -5.84 10.26
N PRO A 27 6.95 -6.94 9.65
CA PRO A 27 7.29 -7.09 8.23
C PRO A 27 6.04 -7.30 7.36
N ILE A 28 6.00 -6.64 6.21
CA ILE A 28 4.99 -6.83 5.17
C ILE A 28 5.65 -7.55 3.99
N LYS A 29 5.03 -8.62 3.50
CA LYS A 29 5.53 -9.36 2.34
C LYS A 29 4.84 -8.89 1.06
N LYS A 30 5.55 -9.00 -0.04
CA LYS A 30 4.99 -8.84 -1.38
C LYS A 30 3.78 -9.76 -1.55
N GLY A 31 2.67 -9.18 -1.99
CA GLY A 31 1.39 -9.85 -2.17
C GLY A 31 0.45 -9.76 -0.97
N ASP A 32 0.91 -9.29 0.20
CA ASP A 32 0.05 -9.14 1.36
C ASP A 32 -1.07 -8.12 1.11
N SER A 33 -2.28 -8.45 1.54
CA SER A 33 -3.41 -7.51 1.51
C SER A 33 -3.31 -6.54 2.68
N ILE A 34 -2.95 -5.29 2.41
CA ILE A 34 -2.67 -4.27 3.44
C ILE A 34 -3.81 -3.29 3.67
N GLY A 35 -4.88 -3.40 2.87
CA GLY A 35 -6.05 -2.53 3.02
C GLY A 35 -6.86 -2.47 1.74
N HIS A 36 -7.48 -1.30 1.54
CA HIS A 36 -8.35 -1.07 0.40
C HIS A 36 -8.21 0.34 -0.17
N LEU A 37 -8.34 0.44 -1.49
CA LEU A 37 -8.67 1.69 -2.16
C LEU A 37 -10.20 1.86 -2.17
N VAL A 38 -10.68 2.92 -1.55
CA VAL A 38 -12.09 3.31 -1.54
C VAL A 38 -12.29 4.49 -2.49
N ILE A 39 -13.25 4.32 -3.40
CA ILE A 39 -13.63 5.36 -4.37
C ILE A 39 -15.06 5.80 -4.04
N LYS A 40 -15.22 7.09 -3.77
CA LYS A 40 -16.50 7.74 -3.49
C LYS A 40 -16.86 8.73 -4.59
N PHE A 41 -18.14 8.84 -4.89
CA PHE A 41 -18.68 9.88 -5.77
C PHE A 41 -20.00 10.35 -5.19
N GLU A 42 -20.17 11.67 -5.10
CA GLU A 42 -21.35 12.29 -4.48
C GLU A 42 -21.66 11.73 -3.08
N GLY A 43 -20.60 11.49 -2.29
CA GLY A 43 -20.71 10.94 -0.93
C GLY A 43 -21.02 9.44 -0.84
N LYS A 44 -21.23 8.74 -1.95
CA LYS A 44 -21.51 7.30 -1.98
C LYS A 44 -20.29 6.48 -2.33
N ASN A 45 -20.10 5.33 -1.66
CA ASN A 45 -19.05 4.37 -2.00
C ASN A 45 -19.39 3.70 -3.35
N LEU A 46 -18.61 4.01 -4.38
CA LEU A 46 -18.73 3.38 -5.70
C LEU A 46 -18.02 2.03 -5.76
N ALA A 47 -16.82 1.96 -5.18
CA ALA A 47 -16.01 0.76 -5.19
C ALA A 47 -15.07 0.69 -3.99
N LYS A 48 -14.80 -0.54 -3.56
CA LYS A 48 -13.75 -0.90 -2.63
C LYS A 48 -12.89 -1.97 -3.28
N LEU A 49 -11.62 -1.67 -3.50
CA LEU A 49 -10.67 -2.54 -4.20
C LEU A 49 -9.59 -2.99 -3.20
N PRO A 50 -9.21 -4.28 -3.19
CA PRO A 50 -8.13 -4.75 -2.32
C PRO A 50 -6.81 -4.09 -2.72
N LEU A 51 -6.04 -3.67 -1.72
CA LEU A 51 -4.73 -3.04 -1.90
C LEU A 51 -3.66 -4.03 -1.41
N ILE A 52 -2.75 -4.39 -2.31
CA ILE A 52 -1.72 -5.40 -2.08
C ILE A 52 -0.33 -4.77 -2.07
N ALA A 53 0.56 -5.30 -1.25
CA ALA A 53 1.97 -4.91 -1.23
C ALA A 53 2.66 -5.38 -2.52
N LEU A 54 3.35 -4.46 -3.21
CA LEU A 54 4.06 -4.77 -4.45
C LEU A 54 5.49 -5.29 -4.19
N GLU A 55 6.02 -4.97 -3.01
CA GLU A 55 7.39 -5.27 -2.58
C GLU A 55 7.38 -5.64 -1.09
N ASP A 56 8.44 -6.32 -0.65
CA ASP A 56 8.65 -6.63 0.76
C ASP A 56 9.02 -5.35 1.52
N ALA A 57 8.34 -5.08 2.64
CA ALA A 57 8.70 -4.03 3.59
C ALA A 57 9.15 -4.69 4.90
N PRO A 58 10.46 -4.88 5.10
CA PRO A 58 10.97 -5.59 6.26
C PRO A 58 10.99 -4.71 7.52
N GLU A 59 11.15 -5.34 8.69
CA GLU A 59 11.40 -4.60 9.92
C GLU A 59 12.72 -3.82 9.83
N ALA A 60 12.71 -2.58 10.30
CA ALA A 60 13.88 -1.71 10.32
C ALA A 60 15.09 -2.33 11.08
N GLY A 61 14.84 -3.26 12.02
CA GLY A 61 15.87 -3.88 12.85
C GLY A 61 16.76 -4.91 12.14
N PHE A 62 16.21 -5.76 11.27
CA PHE A 62 16.99 -6.83 10.63
C PHE A 62 17.96 -6.28 9.56
N PHE A 63 17.50 -5.31 8.75
CA PHE A 63 18.32 -4.72 7.69
C PHE A 63 19.32 -3.69 8.20
N SER A 64 19.00 -2.95 9.27
CA SER A 64 19.98 -2.08 9.94
C SER A 64 21.21 -2.89 10.39
N GLN A 65 21.00 -4.07 11.00
CA GLN A 65 22.11 -4.90 11.44
C GLN A 65 22.90 -5.49 10.27
N ILE A 66 22.24 -5.99 9.22
CA ILE A 66 22.94 -6.50 8.03
C ILE A 66 23.75 -5.38 7.35
N TRP A 67 23.20 -4.18 7.24
CA TRP A 67 23.93 -3.04 6.67
C TRP A 67 25.15 -2.66 7.53
N ASN A 68 24.99 -2.64 8.86
CA ASN A 68 26.11 -2.41 9.77
C ASN A 68 27.22 -3.46 9.62
N TRP A 69 26.86 -4.74 9.43
CA TRP A 69 27.83 -5.81 9.18
C TRP A 69 28.56 -5.64 7.85
N ILE A 70 27.86 -5.24 6.78
CA ILE A 70 28.45 -4.97 5.46
C ILE A 70 29.43 -3.80 5.53
N LEU A 71 29.06 -2.70 6.20
CA LEU A 71 29.93 -1.53 6.39
C LEU A 71 31.19 -1.90 7.19
N SER A 72 31.02 -2.66 8.28
CA SER A 72 32.13 -3.14 9.11
C SER A 72 33.10 -4.05 8.34
N LEU A 73 32.61 -4.89 7.43
CA LEU A 73 33.46 -5.76 6.59
C LEU A 73 34.25 -4.96 5.53
N LEU A 74 33.75 -3.80 5.11
CA LEU A 74 34.43 -2.91 4.15
C LEU A 74 35.36 -1.89 4.83
N GLY A 75 35.44 -1.89 6.16
CA GLY A 75 36.33 -1.02 6.93
C GLY A 75 35.92 0.46 6.95
N LEU A 76 34.63 0.74 6.73
CA LEU A 76 34.02 2.08 6.87
C LEU A 76 33.36 2.25 8.24
#